data_AF-A0A0V8M0F7-F1
#
_entry.id   AF-A0A0V8M0F7-F1
#
_cell.length_a   1.000
_cell.length_b   1.000
_cell.length_c   1.000
_cell.angle_alpha   90.00
_cell.angle_beta   90.00
_cell.angle_gamma   90.00
#
_symmetry.space_group_name_H-M   'P 1'
#
loop_
_entity.id
_entity.type
_entity.pdbx_description
1 polymer ?
#
loop_
_entity_poly.entity_id
_entity_poly.type
_entity_poly.pdbx_seq_one_letter_code
_entity_poly.pdbx_strand_id
1 'polypeptide(L)'
;MKKIIAASMFIMSLLIGPGTILASDIADAIYRADIRATNTSYTAMKVSVPFTWSAQSLLDGYYIDSGFTNLALRDSNGQDITFMPGWDTNPWMFYINQISQNASLNYNLYTGGETSMNGKLAYFPDTAGMTVADAASLEPGNNFEIELSGYFESGNIWNKSQVFGVLNDASGLSVFGSSAITYQYTSGTGAIETVLTNNWEGQTFTATSTNYVSGVDLYGAKYGNPTGNSYIALYATSAGFPIGSPLAVTTFVTSTWTSSLEFRHYDFNAPAVLTNGEKYALVLYVDNGDSSNNIRWYKDDTSPTFADGNRVYSTNSGSSWTNVSGEDFGFKIYTNPIICSYSQLTGEHTIKVTLTAGNSYLYVDGVLADSAAFAGSITDNANGWVIGAGGSMPYLYYAKITVGGVLKGSWEWQYAATFSDLSGNGNDATPSFRTTTTDADVSAAIISYNAYNLSAFVVSDDDDGVQFVDEEDIPDMPSGFFATLDPDRLEFLSPINEIITEAGIPLEFIWYPVIFGGGAAITMISFGLTRKLLPCIIAGGIWTGFLSAALGADLWTVLPFAVVAVTELTNRKTVSL
;
A
#
# COMPACT_ATOMS: atom_id res chain seq x y z
N MET A 1 0.27 -40.58 3.11
CA MET A 1 0.72 -39.52 2.17
C MET A 1 -0.18 -38.28 2.23
N LYS A 2 -1.49 -38.33 1.92
CA LYS A 2 -2.39 -37.15 2.01
C LYS A 2 -2.47 -36.46 3.40
N LYS A 3 -2.39 -37.23 4.50
CA LYS A 3 -2.35 -36.66 5.87
C LYS A 3 -1.02 -36.01 6.25
N ILE A 4 0.08 -36.40 5.59
CA ILE A 4 1.41 -35.81 5.80
C ILE A 4 1.49 -34.48 5.06
N ILE A 5 0.90 -34.37 3.87
CA ILE A 5 0.81 -33.12 3.10
C ILE A 5 -0.06 -32.09 3.83
N ALA A 6 -1.22 -32.47 4.37
CA ALA A 6 -2.05 -31.55 5.15
C ALA A 6 -1.36 -31.06 6.45
N ALA A 7 -0.62 -31.93 7.14
CA ALA A 7 0.14 -31.56 8.33
C ALA A 7 1.36 -30.69 8.00
N SER A 8 2.02 -30.92 6.87
CA SER A 8 3.14 -30.08 6.41
C SER A 8 2.67 -28.72 5.88
N MET A 9 1.51 -28.64 5.23
CA MET A 9 0.89 -27.36 4.87
C MET A 9 0.41 -26.57 6.10
N PHE A 10 -0.11 -27.24 7.14
CA PHE A 10 -0.50 -26.60 8.40
C PHE A 10 0.71 -26.11 9.22
N ILE A 11 1.83 -26.85 9.17
CA ILE A 11 3.08 -26.43 9.81
C ILE A 11 3.76 -25.29 9.01
N MET A 12 3.68 -25.29 7.68
CA MET A 12 4.12 -24.15 6.86
C MET A 12 3.25 -22.90 7.12
N SER A 13 1.93 -23.04 7.27
CA SER A 13 1.05 -21.90 7.58
C SER A 13 1.23 -21.36 9.01
N LEU A 14 1.82 -22.14 9.93
CA LEU A 14 2.19 -21.68 11.28
C LEU A 14 3.59 -21.04 11.34
N LEU A 15 4.48 -21.38 10.40
CA LEU A 15 5.81 -20.77 10.27
C LEU A 15 5.77 -19.44 9.49
N ILE A 16 4.74 -19.24 8.66
CA ILE A 16 4.39 -17.94 8.07
C ILE A 16 3.31 -17.31 8.95
N GLY A 17 3.64 -17.05 10.22
CA GLY A 17 2.89 -16.03 10.97
C GLY A 17 3.05 -14.68 10.26
N PRO A 18 2.16 -13.68 10.49
CA PRO A 18 2.37 -12.34 9.96
C PRO A 18 3.79 -11.94 10.31
N GLY A 19 4.64 -11.77 9.29
CA GLY A 19 6.06 -11.49 9.48
C GLY A 19 6.15 -10.34 10.46
N THR A 20 6.93 -10.51 11.54
CA THR A 20 7.25 -9.38 12.41
C THR A 20 7.82 -8.32 11.51
N ILE A 21 7.06 -7.25 11.28
CA ILE A 21 7.54 -6.08 10.54
C ILE A 21 8.69 -5.58 11.40
N LEU A 22 9.92 -5.85 10.95
CA LEU A 22 11.09 -5.31 11.60
C LEU A 22 10.96 -3.79 11.44
N ALA A 23 11.02 -3.06 12.55
CA ALA A 23 11.12 -1.62 12.50
C ALA A 23 12.32 -1.23 11.62
N SER A 24 12.30 -0.01 11.08
CA SER A 24 13.36 0.57 10.28
C SER A 24 14.76 0.35 10.89
N ASP A 25 15.82 0.46 10.11
CA ASP A 25 17.18 0.48 10.66
C ASP A 25 17.65 1.93 10.79
N ILE A 26 17.66 2.46 12.01
CA ILE A 26 18.10 3.83 12.30
C ILE A 26 19.51 3.88 12.90
N ALA A 27 20.26 2.77 12.86
CA ALA A 27 21.59 2.71 13.45
C ALA A 27 22.54 3.76 12.86
N ASP A 28 22.40 4.03 11.57
CA ASP A 28 23.24 4.95 10.80
C ASP A 28 22.65 6.38 10.68
N ALA A 29 21.51 6.66 11.34
CA ALA A 29 20.90 7.98 11.27
C ALA A 29 21.80 9.05 11.89
N ILE A 30 22.09 10.12 11.15
CA ILE A 30 22.96 11.22 11.61
C ILE A 30 22.15 12.28 12.34
N TYR A 31 20.93 12.55 11.88
CA TYR A 31 20.08 13.61 12.41
C TYR A 31 18.70 13.09 12.83
N ARG A 32 18.04 13.85 13.72
CA ARG A 32 16.68 13.59 14.15
C ARG A 32 15.89 14.89 14.25
N ALA A 33 14.73 14.93 13.60
CA ALA A 33 13.71 15.94 13.82
C ALA A 33 12.66 15.44 14.81
N ASP A 34 12.29 16.29 15.76
CA ASP A 34 11.20 16.04 16.69
C ASP A 34 9.95 16.74 16.14
N ILE A 35 8.94 15.96 15.76
CA ILE A 35 7.68 16.42 15.19
C ILE A 35 6.59 16.26 16.24
N ARG A 36 5.74 17.26 16.43
CA ARG A 36 4.61 17.19 17.35
C ARG A 36 3.30 17.36 16.60
N ALA A 37 2.42 16.39 16.73
CA ALA A 37 1.02 16.52 16.35
C ALA A 37 0.17 16.94 17.56
N THR A 38 -0.78 17.84 17.37
CA THR A 38 -1.67 18.34 18.41
C THR A 38 -3.12 18.28 17.94
N ASN A 39 -4.03 17.91 18.84
CA ASN A 39 -5.47 17.86 18.59
C ASN A 39 -6.22 18.74 19.60
N THR A 40 -7.17 19.55 19.14
CA THR A 40 -7.82 20.59 19.94
C THR A 40 -9.30 20.36 20.26
N SER A 41 -9.94 19.30 19.72
CA SER A 41 -11.42 19.23 19.70
C SER A 41 -12.01 17.92 20.19
N TYR A 42 -11.87 16.81 19.49
CA TYR A 42 -12.44 15.49 19.85
C TYR A 42 -11.41 14.40 19.58
N THR A 43 -11.60 13.15 20.02
CA THR A 43 -10.68 12.07 19.66
C THR A 43 -10.74 11.81 18.17
N ALA A 44 -9.68 12.20 17.46
CA ALA A 44 -9.55 12.01 16.02
C ALA A 44 -8.90 10.66 15.73
N MET A 45 -9.33 10.01 14.66
CA MET A 45 -8.83 8.71 14.22
C MET A 45 -8.45 8.79 12.74
N LYS A 46 -7.46 8.01 12.34
CA LYS A 46 -7.06 7.82 10.94
C LYS A 46 -6.75 9.13 10.22
N VAL A 47 -5.90 9.94 10.84
CA VAL A 47 -5.62 11.30 10.38
C VAL A 47 -4.36 11.30 9.52
N SER A 48 -4.46 11.77 8.29
CA SER A 48 -3.30 12.17 7.50
C SER A 48 -3.03 13.64 7.79
N VAL A 49 -1.90 13.96 8.40
CA VAL A 49 -1.59 15.31 8.87
C VAL A 49 -0.36 15.90 8.15
N PRO A 50 -0.44 17.15 7.66
CA PRO A 50 0.70 17.82 7.04
C PRO A 50 1.62 18.46 8.08
N PHE A 51 2.90 18.59 7.72
CA PHE A 51 3.82 19.56 8.32
C PHE A 51 4.74 20.16 7.24
N THR A 52 5.18 21.40 7.44
CA THR A 52 5.98 22.11 6.44
C THR A 52 7.47 21.90 6.68
N TRP A 53 8.16 21.35 5.68
CA TRP A 53 9.62 21.28 5.64
C TRP A 53 10.10 21.19 4.18
N SER A 54 11.13 21.95 3.81
CA SER A 54 11.68 21.93 2.45
C SER A 54 12.49 20.65 2.22
N ALA A 55 11.90 19.68 1.51
CA ALA A 55 12.63 18.47 1.08
C ALA A 55 13.80 18.83 0.16
N GLN A 56 13.65 19.84 -0.71
CA GLN A 56 14.73 20.30 -1.57
C GLN A 56 15.93 20.81 -0.75
N SER A 57 15.70 21.58 0.31
CA SER A 57 16.80 22.07 1.15
C SER A 57 17.49 20.94 1.92
N LEU A 58 16.76 19.86 2.25
CA LEU A 58 17.35 18.68 2.85
C LEU A 58 18.22 17.91 1.85
N LEU A 59 17.78 17.79 0.60
CA LEU A 59 18.56 17.20 -0.49
C LEU A 59 19.83 18.01 -0.77
N ASP A 60 19.70 19.33 -0.94
CA ASP A 60 20.81 20.22 -1.23
C ASP A 60 21.85 20.24 -0.09
N GLY A 61 21.38 20.04 1.14
CA GLY A 61 22.21 19.93 2.34
C GLY A 61 22.73 18.53 2.65
N TYR A 62 22.46 17.52 1.79
CA TYR A 62 22.81 16.12 2.00
C TYR A 62 22.31 15.53 3.34
N TYR A 63 21.22 16.10 3.88
CA TYR A 63 20.55 15.58 5.07
C TYR A 63 19.69 14.37 4.75
N ILE A 64 19.29 14.23 3.48
CA ILE A 64 18.55 13.11 2.92
C ILE A 64 19.13 12.79 1.55
N ASP A 65 19.11 11.52 1.14
CA ASP A 65 19.54 11.10 -0.19
C ASP A 65 18.44 11.34 -1.25
N SER A 66 18.82 11.32 -2.53
CA SER A 66 17.88 11.55 -3.64
C SER A 66 16.87 10.42 -3.87
N GLY A 67 17.12 9.22 -3.34
CA GLY A 67 16.20 8.10 -3.32
C GLY A 67 15.28 8.09 -2.09
N PHE A 68 15.47 9.03 -1.16
CA PHE A 68 14.81 9.09 0.14
C PHE A 68 14.97 7.80 0.98
N THR A 69 16.04 7.03 0.75
CA THR A 69 16.24 5.71 1.38
C THR A 69 16.75 5.81 2.82
N ASN A 70 17.48 6.89 3.12
CA ASN A 70 18.04 7.18 4.44
C ASN A 70 17.06 7.96 5.35
N LEU A 71 15.78 7.56 5.36
CA LEU A 71 14.72 8.20 6.14
C LEU A 71 13.83 7.21 6.87
N ALA A 72 13.47 7.54 8.11
CA ALA A 72 12.46 6.82 8.86
C ALA A 72 11.70 7.73 9.83
N LEU A 73 10.37 7.65 9.86
CA LEU A 73 9.53 8.31 10.85
C LEU A 73 9.04 7.30 11.88
N ARG A 74 9.21 7.59 13.17
CA ARG A 74 8.75 6.72 14.26
C ARG A 74 7.88 7.44 15.29
N ASP A 75 7.02 6.68 15.95
CA ASP A 75 6.34 7.13 17.17
C ASP A 75 7.24 7.02 18.41
N SER A 76 6.72 7.44 19.57
CA SER A 76 7.43 7.35 20.85
C SER A 76 7.70 5.93 21.33
N ASN A 77 7.06 4.92 20.74
CA ASN A 77 7.29 3.50 21.04
C ASN A 77 8.34 2.87 20.10
N GLY A 78 8.88 3.67 19.16
CA GLY A 78 9.81 3.20 18.15
C GLY A 78 9.15 2.44 16.98
N GLN A 79 7.82 2.53 16.83
CA GLN A 79 7.10 1.94 15.71
C GLN A 79 7.15 2.86 14.51
N ASP A 80 7.36 2.28 13.33
CA ASP A 80 7.39 3.04 12.08
C ASP A 80 6.01 3.60 11.73
N ILE A 81 6.02 4.86 11.35
CA ILE A 81 4.85 5.60 10.91
C ILE A 81 4.95 5.82 9.41
N THR A 82 3.86 5.56 8.71
CA THR A 82 3.76 5.81 7.27
C THR A 82 3.82 7.31 6.99
N PHE A 83 4.68 7.70 6.06
CA PHE A 83 4.93 9.11 5.75
C PHE A 83 5.28 9.34 4.27
N MET A 84 5.19 10.59 3.87
CA MET A 84 5.51 11.07 2.53
C MET A 84 6.31 12.36 2.62
N PRO A 85 7.53 12.41 2.08
CA PRO A 85 8.25 13.65 1.89
C PRO A 85 7.46 14.61 0.98
N GLY A 86 7.51 15.91 1.32
CA GLY A 86 6.86 16.93 0.50
C GLY A 86 7.56 17.09 -0.85
N TRP A 87 6.80 17.30 -1.94
CA TRP A 87 7.32 17.60 -3.27
C TRP A 87 7.02 19.05 -3.66
N ASP A 88 8.04 19.79 -4.11
CA ASP A 88 7.97 21.23 -4.44
C ASP A 88 7.41 22.05 -3.27
N THR A 89 6.21 22.61 -3.43
CA THR A 89 5.51 23.41 -2.41
C THR A 89 4.56 22.59 -1.55
N ASN A 90 4.37 21.30 -1.86
CA ASN A 90 3.51 20.42 -1.08
C ASN A 90 4.17 20.05 0.26
N PRO A 91 3.40 19.95 1.35
CA PRO A 91 3.94 19.63 2.66
C PRO A 91 4.35 18.16 2.75
N TRP A 92 5.13 17.84 3.78
CA TRP A 92 5.29 16.47 4.22
C TRP A 92 3.98 15.97 4.81
N MET A 93 3.67 14.69 4.64
CA MET A 93 2.49 14.05 5.20
C MET A 93 2.89 12.86 6.06
N PHE A 94 2.14 12.60 7.13
CA PHE A 94 2.24 11.33 7.84
C PHE A 94 0.91 10.92 8.45
N TYR A 95 0.79 9.63 8.78
CA TYR A 95 -0.45 9.03 9.26
C TYR A 95 -0.48 8.88 10.79
N ILE A 96 -1.59 9.26 11.40
CA ILE A 96 -1.87 9.09 12.83
C ILE A 96 -3.10 8.19 12.98
N ASN A 97 -2.90 6.99 13.54
CA ASN A 97 -4.01 6.07 13.76
C ASN A 97 -5.07 6.65 14.72
N GLN A 98 -4.64 7.28 15.82
CA GLN A 98 -5.53 7.94 16.78
C GLN A 98 -4.79 9.02 17.56
N ILE A 99 -5.45 10.15 17.81
CA ILE A 99 -5.01 11.19 18.75
C ILE A 99 -6.20 11.64 19.60
N SER A 100 -6.07 11.51 20.92
CA SER A 100 -7.15 11.87 21.84
C SER A 100 -7.46 13.38 21.83
N GLN A 101 -8.67 13.75 22.24
CA GLN A 101 -9.05 15.14 22.46
C GLN A 101 -8.03 15.86 23.36
N ASN A 102 -7.62 17.07 22.97
CA ASN A 102 -6.69 17.92 23.73
C ASN A 102 -5.33 17.25 24.03
N ALA A 103 -4.91 16.30 23.19
CA ALA A 103 -3.66 15.58 23.34
C ALA A 103 -2.60 16.02 22.32
N SER A 104 -1.36 15.68 22.63
CA SER A 104 -0.22 15.82 21.73
C SER A 104 0.50 14.50 21.60
N LEU A 105 0.94 14.16 20.39
CA LEU A 105 1.80 13.02 20.11
C LEU A 105 3.13 13.53 19.56
N ASN A 106 4.24 12.93 19.99
CA ASN A 106 5.56 13.26 19.48
C ASN A 106 6.06 12.11 18.60
N TYR A 107 6.71 12.50 17.50
CA TYR A 107 7.29 11.61 16.50
C TYR A 107 8.73 12.03 16.24
N ASN A 108 9.53 11.07 15.78
CA ASN A 108 10.94 11.29 15.47
C ASN A 108 11.19 10.92 14.00
N LEU A 109 11.59 11.91 13.19
CA LEU A 109 12.04 11.69 11.82
C LEU A 109 13.56 11.61 11.82
N TYR A 110 14.08 10.45 11.51
CA TYR A 110 15.50 10.15 11.38
C TYR A 110 15.94 10.36 9.94
N THR A 111 17.09 11.01 9.75
CA THR A 111 17.62 11.35 8.43
C THR A 111 19.15 11.20 8.38
N GLY A 112 19.69 11.09 7.16
CA GLY A 112 21.13 11.00 6.90
C GLY A 112 21.68 9.58 7.06
N GLY A 113 22.99 9.42 6.95
CA GLY A 113 23.62 8.09 6.89
C GLY A 113 23.64 7.53 5.47
N GLU A 114 24.40 6.45 5.30
CA GLU A 114 24.60 5.75 4.03
C GLU A 114 23.71 4.50 3.92
N THR A 115 23.27 3.96 5.05
CA THR A 115 22.45 2.76 5.09
C THR A 115 20.96 3.09 4.88
N SER A 116 20.30 2.34 3.99
CA SER A 116 18.85 2.44 3.82
C SER A 116 18.14 2.13 5.14
N MET A 117 17.34 3.07 5.62
CA MET A 117 16.58 2.91 6.86
C MET A 117 15.33 2.05 6.67
N ASN A 118 14.88 1.86 5.42
CA ASN A 118 13.63 1.14 5.09
C ASN A 118 12.41 1.75 5.81
N GLY A 119 12.33 3.08 5.90
CA GLY A 119 11.16 3.76 6.43
C GLY A 119 9.90 3.47 5.61
N LYS A 120 8.73 3.61 6.24
CA LYS A 120 7.42 3.40 5.61
C LYS A 120 7.03 4.57 4.68
N LEU A 121 7.78 4.75 3.59
CA LEU A 121 7.43 5.70 2.54
C LEU A 121 6.14 5.26 1.83
N ALA A 122 5.21 6.20 1.65
CA ALA A 122 3.99 5.97 0.89
C ALA A 122 3.56 7.26 0.17
N TYR A 123 2.72 7.10 -0.84
CA TYR A 123 2.04 8.20 -1.50
C TYR A 123 0.74 8.53 -0.76
N PHE A 124 0.52 9.82 -0.45
CA PHE A 124 -0.69 10.30 0.22
C PHE A 124 -1.56 11.08 -0.79
N PRO A 125 -2.53 10.42 -1.45
CA PRO A 125 -3.37 11.07 -2.44
C PRO A 125 -4.30 12.11 -1.82
N ASP A 126 -4.54 13.19 -2.56
CA ASP A 126 -5.70 14.05 -2.35
C ASP A 126 -6.97 13.41 -2.95
N THR A 127 -8.09 14.13 -2.90
CA THR A 127 -9.39 13.71 -3.42
C THR A 127 -9.40 13.33 -4.90
N ALA A 128 -8.46 13.83 -5.72
CA ALA A 128 -8.35 13.44 -7.12
C ALA A 128 -7.66 12.07 -7.33
N GLY A 129 -6.88 11.57 -6.36
CA GLY A 129 -6.13 10.32 -6.51
C GLY A 129 -4.93 10.44 -7.45
N MET A 130 -4.45 9.30 -7.95
CA MET A 130 -3.43 9.20 -9.00
C MET A 130 -4.09 8.79 -10.31
N THR A 131 -3.78 9.49 -11.40
CA THR A 131 -4.34 9.19 -12.72
C THR A 131 -3.27 8.66 -13.68
N VAL A 132 -3.63 7.69 -14.51
CA VAL A 132 -2.78 7.19 -15.60
C VAL A 132 -3.52 7.39 -16.91
N ALA A 133 -2.87 7.99 -17.90
CA ALA A 133 -3.47 8.22 -19.20
C ALA A 133 -3.88 6.89 -19.86
N ASP A 134 -4.89 6.98 -20.71
CA ASP A 134 -5.30 5.84 -21.53
C ASP A 134 -4.14 5.35 -22.40
N ALA A 135 -3.93 4.04 -22.43
CA ALA A 135 -2.84 3.43 -23.16
C ALA A 135 -3.18 1.99 -23.52
N ALA A 136 -3.01 1.64 -24.81
CA ALA A 136 -3.28 0.29 -25.33
C ALA A 136 -2.55 -0.84 -24.57
N SER A 137 -1.43 -0.53 -23.90
CA SER A 137 -0.67 -1.49 -23.12
C SER A 137 -1.27 -1.80 -21.74
N LEU A 138 -2.15 -0.95 -21.22
CA LEU A 138 -2.85 -1.11 -19.94
C LEU A 138 -4.25 -1.71 -20.09
N GLU A 139 -4.67 -2.05 -21.31
CA GLU A 139 -6.00 -2.58 -21.55
C GLU A 139 -6.13 -4.01 -21.03
N PRO A 140 -6.96 -4.27 -19.99
CA PRO A 140 -6.90 -5.54 -19.25
C PRO A 140 -7.32 -6.76 -20.09
N GLY A 141 -8.24 -6.55 -21.05
CA GLY A 141 -8.74 -7.62 -21.91
C GLY A 141 -9.31 -8.80 -21.11
N ASN A 142 -8.86 -10.02 -21.43
CA ASN A 142 -9.32 -11.25 -20.78
C ASN A 142 -8.22 -11.97 -19.96
N ASN A 143 -7.07 -11.34 -19.77
CA ASN A 143 -5.95 -11.90 -19.02
C ASN A 143 -5.13 -10.79 -18.35
N PHE A 144 -5.38 -10.55 -17.07
CA PHE A 144 -4.69 -9.51 -16.32
C PHE A 144 -4.56 -9.82 -14.83
N GLU A 145 -3.70 -9.05 -14.17
CA GLU A 145 -3.56 -8.96 -12.74
C GLU A 145 -3.39 -7.48 -12.35
N ILE A 146 -4.17 -6.99 -11.40
CA ILE A 146 -4.02 -5.65 -10.82
C ILE A 146 -3.83 -5.82 -9.32
N GLU A 147 -2.77 -5.24 -8.77
CA GLU A 147 -2.43 -5.34 -7.35
C GLU A 147 -2.11 -3.97 -6.77
N LEU A 148 -2.74 -3.63 -5.64
CA LEU A 148 -2.48 -2.42 -4.88
C LEU A 148 -2.21 -2.77 -3.42
N SER A 149 -1.34 -1.98 -2.79
CA SER A 149 -1.06 -2.07 -1.36
C SER A 149 -1.10 -0.69 -0.72
N GLY A 150 -1.69 -0.58 0.47
CA GLY A 150 -1.87 0.69 1.17
C GLY A 150 -2.96 0.60 2.24
N TYR A 151 -3.41 1.76 2.71
CA TYR A 151 -4.56 1.84 3.61
C TYR A 151 -5.84 1.99 2.82
N PHE A 152 -6.84 1.16 3.10
CA PHE A 152 -8.14 1.17 2.43
C PHE A 152 -9.20 1.78 3.35
N GLU A 153 -10.05 2.62 2.75
CA GLU A 153 -11.25 3.21 3.33
C GLU A 153 -12.42 3.06 2.37
N SER A 154 -13.61 3.50 2.79
CA SER A 154 -14.76 3.53 1.91
C SER A 154 -14.51 4.49 0.73
N GLY A 155 -14.71 4.01 -0.50
CA GLY A 155 -14.67 4.80 -1.72
C GLY A 155 -14.24 3.97 -2.93
N ASN A 156 -13.93 4.68 -4.01
CA ASN A 156 -13.43 4.10 -5.25
C ASN A 156 -11.93 3.84 -5.14
N ILE A 157 -11.54 2.57 -5.01
CA ILE A 157 -10.15 2.18 -4.82
C ILE A 157 -9.39 2.37 -6.14
N TRP A 158 -9.91 1.83 -7.22
CA TRP A 158 -9.46 2.15 -8.57
C TRP A 158 -10.57 1.98 -9.58
N ASN A 159 -10.49 2.73 -10.68
CA ASN A 159 -11.48 2.71 -11.74
C ASN A 159 -10.87 3.13 -13.08
N LYS A 160 -11.14 2.33 -14.11
CA LYS A 160 -11.16 2.79 -15.50
C LYS A 160 -12.64 2.99 -15.85
N SER A 161 -13.06 4.25 -15.92
CA SER A 161 -14.48 4.62 -15.93
C SER A 161 -15.28 3.82 -16.95
N GLN A 162 -16.46 3.33 -16.54
CA GLN A 162 -17.37 2.47 -17.31
C GLN A 162 -16.85 1.09 -17.69
N VAL A 163 -15.61 0.74 -17.39
CA VAL A 163 -14.98 -0.48 -17.92
C VAL A 163 -14.68 -1.50 -16.82
N PHE A 164 -14.01 -1.08 -15.78
CA PHE A 164 -13.55 -1.98 -14.72
C PHE A 164 -13.08 -1.20 -13.50
N GLY A 165 -13.32 -1.75 -12.32
CA GLY A 165 -12.80 -1.16 -11.10
C GLY A 165 -13.11 -1.94 -9.84
N VAL A 166 -12.68 -1.36 -8.73
CA VAL A 166 -12.92 -1.87 -7.38
C VAL A 166 -13.46 -0.75 -6.51
N LEU A 167 -14.64 -0.99 -5.92
CA LEU A 167 -15.26 -0.11 -4.94
C LEU A 167 -15.22 -0.78 -3.56
N ASN A 168 -14.99 0.00 -2.52
CA ASN A 168 -15.14 -0.42 -1.12
C ASN A 168 -16.22 0.45 -0.48
N ASP A 169 -17.37 -0.10 -0.14
CA ASP A 169 -18.47 0.65 0.45
C ASP A 169 -19.10 -0.09 1.63
N ALA A 170 -20.20 0.42 2.17
CA ALA A 170 -20.92 -0.20 3.27
C ALA A 170 -21.45 -1.62 2.95
N SER A 171 -21.57 -1.98 1.67
CA SER A 171 -21.95 -3.31 1.19
C SER A 171 -20.75 -4.24 1.07
N GLY A 172 -19.53 -3.69 0.99
CA GLY A 172 -18.28 -4.44 0.96
C GLY A 172 -17.29 -3.96 -0.09
N LEU A 173 -16.24 -4.74 -0.27
CA LEU A 173 -15.31 -4.59 -1.39
C LEU A 173 -15.88 -5.35 -2.60
N SER A 174 -16.06 -4.68 -3.73
CA SER A 174 -16.62 -5.28 -4.94
C SER A 174 -15.79 -4.99 -6.17
N VAL A 175 -15.50 -6.04 -6.92
CA VAL A 175 -14.92 -5.97 -8.27
C VAL A 175 -16.07 -5.87 -9.27
N PHE A 176 -16.06 -4.87 -10.13
CA PHE A 176 -17.11 -4.68 -11.14
C PHE A 176 -16.58 -4.68 -12.57
N GLY A 177 -17.39 -5.20 -13.49
CA GLY A 177 -17.06 -5.34 -14.91
C GLY A 177 -17.52 -4.16 -15.77
N SER A 178 -17.50 -4.36 -17.09
CA SER A 178 -17.86 -3.30 -18.05
C SER A 178 -19.34 -2.92 -17.98
N SER A 179 -19.60 -1.65 -18.22
CA SER A 179 -20.92 -1.06 -18.11
C SER A 179 -21.80 -1.47 -19.28
N ALA A 180 -23.07 -1.74 -18.99
CA ALA A 180 -24.08 -2.06 -19.97
C ALA A 180 -25.40 -1.34 -19.67
N ILE A 181 -26.14 -0.98 -20.72
CA ILE A 181 -27.50 -0.45 -20.57
C ILE A 181 -28.37 -1.56 -19.97
N THR A 182 -28.94 -1.28 -18.80
CA THR A 182 -29.74 -2.25 -18.03
C THR A 182 -31.20 -1.84 -17.96
N TYR A 183 -31.46 -0.55 -17.78
CA TYR A 183 -32.81 0.02 -17.75
C TYR A 183 -32.90 1.07 -18.85
N GLN A 184 -33.94 1.02 -19.67
CA GLN A 184 -34.12 2.02 -20.71
C GLN A 184 -35.58 2.17 -21.10
N TYR A 185 -35.90 3.38 -21.52
CA TYR A 185 -37.10 3.68 -22.27
C TYR A 185 -36.73 4.67 -23.38
N THR A 186 -36.85 4.22 -24.64
CA THR A 186 -36.34 4.99 -25.80
C THR A 186 -37.42 5.57 -26.69
N SER A 187 -38.69 5.31 -26.41
CA SER A 187 -39.85 5.77 -27.19
C SER A 187 -40.47 7.07 -26.67
N GLY A 188 -39.77 7.81 -25.79
CA GLY A 188 -40.21 9.08 -25.20
C GLY A 188 -40.31 10.25 -26.17
N THR A 189 -41.21 10.18 -27.16
CA THR A 189 -41.41 11.21 -28.20
C THR A 189 -42.77 11.90 -28.11
N GLY A 190 -43.53 11.73 -27.03
CA GLY A 190 -44.93 12.18 -26.90
C GLY A 190 -45.09 13.64 -26.45
N ALA A 191 -44.47 14.00 -25.32
CA ALA A 191 -44.65 15.30 -24.66
C ALA A 191 -43.39 15.77 -23.90
N ILE A 192 -43.41 17.03 -23.45
CA ILE A 192 -42.28 17.69 -22.77
C ILE A 192 -42.65 18.03 -21.34
N GLU A 193 -41.73 17.80 -20.41
CA GLU A 193 -41.78 18.41 -19.07
C GLU A 193 -40.62 19.38 -18.88
N THR A 194 -40.89 20.46 -18.14
CA THR A 194 -39.97 21.56 -17.96
C THR A 194 -39.32 21.49 -16.58
N VAL A 195 -38.00 21.35 -16.55
CA VAL A 195 -37.22 21.35 -15.31
C VAL A 195 -36.80 22.78 -14.98
N LEU A 196 -37.17 23.23 -13.77
CA LEU A 196 -36.98 24.58 -13.24
C LEU A 196 -36.35 24.52 -11.85
N THR A 197 -35.92 25.65 -11.29
CA THR A 197 -35.35 25.71 -9.93
C THR A 197 -36.26 25.04 -8.89
N ASN A 198 -37.58 25.27 -8.99
CA ASN A 198 -38.57 24.68 -8.09
C ASN A 198 -39.22 23.41 -8.64
N ASN A 199 -39.13 23.16 -9.95
CA ASN A 199 -39.78 22.02 -10.60
C ASN A 199 -38.76 20.95 -10.96
N TRP A 200 -38.71 19.87 -10.20
CA TRP A 200 -37.83 18.74 -10.43
C TRP A 200 -38.62 17.60 -11.07
N GLU A 201 -38.02 16.94 -12.03
CA GLU A 201 -38.63 15.82 -12.75
C GLU A 201 -37.83 14.55 -12.49
N GLY A 202 -38.49 13.40 -12.48
CA GLY A 202 -37.84 12.13 -12.24
C GLY A 202 -38.55 10.95 -12.87
N GLN A 203 -37.78 9.90 -13.10
CA GLN A 203 -38.24 8.59 -13.56
C GLN A 203 -37.91 7.54 -12.51
N THR A 204 -38.90 6.79 -12.07
CA THR A 204 -38.67 5.63 -11.19
C THR A 204 -38.36 4.38 -12.01
N PHE A 205 -37.62 3.44 -11.41
CA PHE A 205 -37.39 2.11 -11.95
C PHE A 205 -37.13 1.12 -10.81
N THR A 206 -37.41 -0.16 -11.03
CA THR A 206 -37.10 -1.23 -10.05
C THR A 206 -35.88 -1.99 -10.52
N ALA A 207 -34.89 -2.13 -9.65
CA ALA A 207 -33.67 -2.85 -9.99
C ALA A 207 -33.94 -4.36 -10.12
N THR A 208 -33.46 -4.98 -11.20
CA THR A 208 -33.64 -6.42 -11.48
C THR A 208 -32.42 -7.26 -11.13
N SER A 209 -31.33 -6.61 -10.72
CA SER A 209 -30.08 -7.22 -10.29
C SER A 209 -29.31 -6.27 -9.37
N THR A 210 -28.42 -6.83 -8.55
CA THR A 210 -27.54 -6.04 -7.68
C THR A 210 -26.28 -5.65 -8.45
N ASN A 211 -26.21 -4.40 -8.90
CA ASN A 211 -25.15 -3.87 -9.77
C ASN A 211 -24.80 -2.43 -9.39
N TYR A 212 -23.66 -1.94 -9.86
CA TYR A 212 -23.30 -0.53 -9.73
C TYR A 212 -23.90 0.29 -10.85
N VAL A 213 -24.44 1.48 -10.57
CA VAL A 213 -24.78 2.46 -11.61
C VAL A 213 -23.55 3.29 -11.95
N SER A 214 -23.15 3.34 -13.22
CA SER A 214 -22.03 4.17 -13.69
C SER A 214 -22.47 5.43 -14.42
N GLY A 215 -23.64 5.40 -15.07
CA GLY A 215 -24.05 6.53 -15.89
C GLY A 215 -25.48 6.45 -16.38
N VAL A 216 -25.85 7.47 -17.12
CA VAL A 216 -27.23 7.70 -17.57
C VAL A 216 -27.25 8.47 -18.89
N ASP A 217 -28.16 8.07 -19.78
CA ASP A 217 -28.59 8.93 -20.89
C ASP A 217 -29.95 9.56 -20.59
N LEU A 218 -30.09 10.87 -20.80
CA LEU A 218 -31.39 11.55 -20.77
C LEU A 218 -31.78 12.03 -22.16
N TYR A 219 -33.03 11.79 -22.56
CA TYR A 219 -33.58 12.30 -23.81
C TYR A 219 -34.23 13.67 -23.61
N GLY A 220 -33.58 14.73 -24.11
CA GLY A 220 -34.05 16.08 -23.82
C GLY A 220 -33.45 17.16 -24.71
N ALA A 221 -33.75 18.41 -24.39
CA ALA A 221 -33.17 19.60 -25.01
C ALA A 221 -33.23 20.80 -24.06
N LYS A 222 -32.45 21.85 -24.31
CA LYS A 222 -32.64 23.14 -23.62
C LYS A 222 -33.64 24.03 -24.34
N TYR A 223 -34.24 24.96 -23.60
CA TYR A 223 -35.04 26.06 -24.13
C TYR A 223 -34.52 27.40 -23.62
N GLY A 224 -34.40 28.38 -24.53
CA GLY A 224 -33.79 29.68 -24.22
C GLY A 224 -32.27 29.57 -24.00
N ASN A 225 -31.76 30.39 -23.08
CA ASN A 225 -30.34 30.47 -22.73
C ASN A 225 -30.13 30.24 -21.22
N PRO A 226 -30.47 29.05 -20.69
CA PRO A 226 -30.28 28.75 -19.28
C PRO A 226 -28.81 28.82 -18.88
N THR A 227 -28.57 29.27 -17.65
CA THR A 227 -27.24 29.44 -17.04
C THR A 227 -27.14 28.62 -15.77
N GLY A 228 -25.96 28.58 -15.15
CA GLY A 228 -25.70 27.78 -13.95
C GLY A 228 -25.56 26.29 -14.22
N ASN A 229 -25.75 25.49 -13.17
CA ASN A 229 -25.57 24.04 -13.22
C ASN A 229 -26.92 23.31 -13.21
N SER A 230 -26.88 22.12 -13.79
CA SER A 230 -27.92 21.11 -13.75
C SER A 230 -27.35 19.83 -13.16
N TYR A 231 -28.22 19.05 -12.55
CA TYR A 231 -27.86 17.87 -11.79
C TYR A 231 -28.71 16.69 -12.20
N ILE A 232 -28.07 15.53 -12.34
CA ILE A 232 -28.75 14.25 -12.48
C ILE A 232 -28.38 13.44 -11.25
N ALA A 233 -29.38 13.03 -10.49
CA ALA A 233 -29.22 12.38 -9.20
C ALA A 233 -30.05 11.09 -9.13
N LEU A 234 -29.45 10.04 -8.57
CA LEU A 234 -30.11 8.79 -8.25
C LEU A 234 -30.49 8.79 -6.77
N TYR A 235 -31.75 8.50 -6.46
CA TYR A 235 -32.25 8.42 -5.10
C TYR A 235 -32.80 7.03 -4.78
N ALA A 236 -32.66 6.61 -3.52
CA ALA A 236 -33.51 5.57 -2.96
C ALA A 236 -34.98 6.03 -2.95
N THR A 237 -35.92 5.09 -2.90
CA THR A 237 -37.34 5.44 -2.79
C THR A 237 -38.03 4.84 -1.57
N SER A 238 -39.08 5.52 -1.11
CA SER A 238 -40.07 4.95 -0.20
C SER A 238 -41.46 5.22 -0.77
N ALA A 239 -42.28 4.19 -0.86
CA ALA A 239 -43.57 4.23 -1.55
C ALA A 239 -43.50 4.78 -3.00
N GLY A 240 -42.35 4.61 -3.67
CA GLY A 240 -42.11 5.10 -5.03
C GLY A 240 -41.72 6.58 -5.13
N PHE A 241 -41.41 7.24 -4.02
CA PHE A 241 -40.94 8.63 -3.99
C PHE A 241 -39.47 8.73 -3.58
N PRO A 242 -38.68 9.63 -4.20
CA PRO A 242 -37.31 9.92 -3.78
C PRO A 242 -37.21 10.26 -2.30
N ILE A 243 -36.22 9.69 -1.60
CA ILE A 243 -35.93 9.99 -0.18
C ILE A 243 -34.44 10.16 0.06
N GLY A 244 -34.10 10.87 1.13
CA GLY A 244 -32.74 11.02 1.62
C GLY A 244 -31.84 11.83 0.70
N SER A 245 -30.53 11.65 0.88
CA SER A 245 -29.51 12.22 -0.01
C SER A 245 -29.38 11.40 -1.30
N PRO A 246 -28.91 12.02 -2.41
CA PRO A 246 -28.55 11.27 -3.62
C PRO A 246 -27.57 10.13 -3.30
N LEU A 247 -27.83 8.95 -3.85
CA LEU A 247 -26.91 7.81 -3.85
C LEU A 247 -25.77 8.03 -4.85
N ALA A 248 -26.08 8.63 -6.00
CA ALA A 248 -25.13 9.06 -7.00
C ALA A 248 -25.59 10.39 -7.60
N VAL A 249 -24.65 11.26 -7.97
CA VAL A 249 -24.95 12.55 -8.60
C VAL A 249 -23.87 12.91 -9.62
N THR A 250 -24.29 13.54 -10.69
CA THR A 250 -23.43 14.18 -11.67
C THR A 250 -23.94 15.58 -11.98
N THR A 251 -23.02 16.46 -12.36
CA THR A 251 -23.28 17.89 -12.59
C THR A 251 -22.82 18.27 -13.98
N PHE A 252 -23.58 19.13 -14.64
CA PHE A 252 -23.19 19.70 -15.93
C PHE A 252 -23.63 21.15 -16.03
N VAL A 253 -22.90 21.92 -16.84
CA VAL A 253 -23.26 23.31 -17.10
C VAL A 253 -24.50 23.33 -18.00
N THR A 254 -25.59 23.93 -17.55
CA THR A 254 -26.91 23.86 -18.19
C THR A 254 -26.89 24.32 -19.65
N SER A 255 -26.05 25.31 -19.97
CA SER A 255 -25.92 25.85 -21.32
C SER A 255 -25.28 24.88 -22.34
N THR A 256 -24.69 23.77 -21.89
CA THR A 256 -24.06 22.76 -22.76
C THR A 256 -25.06 21.88 -23.49
N TRP A 257 -26.29 21.75 -22.98
CA TRP A 257 -27.37 21.12 -23.75
C TRP A 257 -27.63 21.91 -25.03
N THR A 258 -28.00 21.20 -26.10
CA THR A 258 -28.39 21.83 -27.36
C THR A 258 -29.92 21.98 -27.41
N SER A 259 -30.41 22.79 -28.34
CA SER A 259 -31.86 22.97 -28.55
C SER A 259 -32.50 21.81 -29.33
N SER A 260 -31.69 20.88 -29.86
CA SER A 260 -32.17 19.66 -30.50
C SER A 260 -32.44 18.56 -29.49
N LEU A 261 -33.48 17.76 -29.74
CA LEU A 261 -33.70 16.54 -28.98
C LEU A 261 -32.66 15.47 -29.33
N GLU A 262 -31.99 14.97 -28.31
CA GLU A 262 -31.09 13.83 -28.42
C GLU A 262 -30.91 13.17 -27.04
N PHE A 263 -30.42 11.94 -27.04
CA PHE A 263 -29.91 11.31 -25.83
C PHE A 263 -28.54 11.91 -25.50
N ARG A 264 -28.37 12.36 -24.26
CA ARG A 264 -27.08 12.86 -23.76
C ARG A 264 -26.61 12.02 -22.60
N HIS A 265 -25.38 11.53 -22.73
CA HIS A 265 -24.71 10.68 -21.77
C HIS A 265 -24.05 11.48 -20.65
N TYR A 266 -24.18 11.00 -19.42
CA TYR A 266 -23.51 11.50 -18.24
C TYR A 266 -23.03 10.36 -17.36
N ASP A 267 -21.78 10.44 -16.91
CA ASP A 267 -21.24 9.55 -15.88
C ASP A 267 -21.50 10.09 -14.49
N PHE A 268 -21.81 9.21 -13.56
CA PHE A 268 -21.88 9.55 -12.14
C PHE A 268 -20.48 9.75 -11.57
N ASN A 269 -20.32 10.78 -10.74
CA ASN A 269 -19.02 11.09 -10.11
C ASN A 269 -18.55 9.96 -9.18
N ALA A 270 -19.51 9.26 -8.56
CA ALA A 270 -19.28 8.07 -7.74
C ALA A 270 -20.33 7.01 -8.10
N PRO A 271 -19.95 5.75 -8.36
CA PRO A 271 -20.89 4.67 -8.59
C PRO A 271 -21.74 4.39 -7.33
N ALA A 272 -23.00 4.00 -7.52
CA ALA A 272 -23.89 3.59 -6.43
C ALA A 272 -24.40 2.16 -6.64
N VAL A 273 -24.54 1.38 -5.56
CA VAL A 273 -25.12 0.04 -5.60
C VAL A 273 -26.64 0.12 -5.76
N LEU A 274 -27.16 -0.54 -6.80
CA LEU A 274 -28.54 -0.95 -6.86
C LEU A 274 -28.69 -2.30 -6.16
N THR A 275 -29.75 -2.48 -5.38
CA THR A 275 -30.10 -3.76 -4.76
C THR A 275 -31.24 -4.39 -5.54
N ASN A 276 -31.11 -5.66 -5.90
CA ASN A 276 -32.16 -6.39 -6.61
C ASN A 276 -33.52 -6.30 -5.90
N GLY A 277 -34.57 -5.92 -6.63
CA GLY A 277 -35.93 -5.76 -6.15
C GLY A 277 -36.25 -4.38 -5.54
N GLU A 278 -35.24 -3.55 -5.28
CA GLU A 278 -35.45 -2.21 -4.74
C GLU A 278 -35.81 -1.19 -5.83
N LYS A 279 -36.65 -0.22 -5.47
CA LYS A 279 -37.08 0.85 -6.37
C LYS A 279 -36.26 2.12 -6.16
N TYR A 280 -35.81 2.70 -7.26
CA TYR A 280 -34.98 3.90 -7.29
C TYR A 280 -35.65 4.99 -8.16
N ALA A 281 -35.20 6.23 -7.96
CA ALA A 281 -35.64 7.37 -8.76
C ALA A 281 -34.46 8.13 -9.35
N LEU A 282 -34.45 8.27 -10.66
CA LEU A 282 -33.54 9.12 -11.41
C LEU A 282 -34.16 10.50 -11.54
N VAL A 283 -33.54 11.52 -10.96
CA VAL A 283 -34.07 12.89 -10.87
C VAL A 283 -33.18 13.87 -11.62
N LEU A 284 -33.80 14.75 -12.39
CA LEU A 284 -33.16 15.88 -13.06
C LEU A 284 -33.65 17.20 -12.42
N TYR A 285 -32.71 18.05 -12.01
CA TYR A 285 -32.99 19.37 -11.45
C TYR A 285 -31.93 20.41 -11.84
N VAL A 286 -32.25 21.69 -11.67
CA VAL A 286 -31.38 22.82 -12.06
C VAL A 286 -31.27 23.85 -10.95
N ASP A 287 -30.13 24.52 -10.83
CA ASP A 287 -29.97 25.64 -9.88
C ASP A 287 -30.78 26.85 -10.31
N ASN A 288 -30.73 27.17 -11.60
CA ASN A 288 -31.27 28.40 -12.16
C ASN A 288 -32.03 28.10 -13.46
N GLY A 289 -33.35 27.95 -13.35
CA GLY A 289 -34.24 27.73 -14.49
C GLY A 289 -35.59 28.42 -14.30
N ASP A 290 -36.05 29.09 -15.35
CA ASP A 290 -37.36 29.76 -15.42
C ASP A 290 -38.13 29.32 -16.68
N SER A 291 -39.37 29.81 -16.85
CA SER A 291 -40.23 29.42 -17.97
C SER A 291 -39.65 29.75 -19.36
N SER A 292 -38.72 30.69 -19.44
CA SER A 292 -38.04 31.14 -20.67
C SER A 292 -36.67 30.49 -20.86
N ASN A 293 -36.02 30.05 -19.77
CA ASN A 293 -34.67 29.49 -19.75
C ASN A 293 -34.65 28.20 -18.92
N ASN A 294 -34.75 27.04 -19.55
CA ASN A 294 -34.92 25.76 -18.85
C ASN A 294 -34.37 24.56 -19.61
N ILE A 295 -34.35 23.44 -18.90
CA ILE A 295 -34.14 22.11 -19.47
C ILE A 295 -35.49 21.42 -19.67
N ARG A 296 -35.61 20.68 -20.78
CA ARG A 296 -36.80 19.92 -21.16
C ARG A 296 -36.47 18.44 -21.22
N TRP A 297 -37.13 17.64 -20.39
CA TRP A 297 -37.05 16.18 -20.41
C TRP A 297 -38.28 15.63 -21.12
N TYR A 298 -38.08 14.82 -22.14
CA TYR A 298 -39.18 14.31 -22.96
C TYR A 298 -39.74 13.00 -22.40
N LYS A 299 -41.06 12.93 -22.35
CA LYS A 299 -41.83 11.77 -21.89
C LYS A 299 -42.72 11.20 -23.00
N ASP A 300 -43.13 9.95 -22.82
CA ASP A 300 -44.31 9.38 -23.46
C ASP A 300 -45.46 9.37 -22.44
N ASP A 301 -46.55 10.04 -22.79
CA ASP A 301 -47.81 10.11 -22.06
C ASP A 301 -48.97 9.48 -22.85
N THR A 302 -48.67 8.81 -23.97
CA THR A 302 -49.67 8.23 -24.86
C THR A 302 -49.78 6.72 -24.73
N SER A 303 -48.65 6.02 -24.74
CA SER A 303 -48.60 4.56 -24.62
C SER A 303 -47.29 4.09 -23.96
N PRO A 304 -46.96 4.60 -22.75
CA PRO A 304 -45.75 4.19 -22.06
C PRO A 304 -45.77 2.69 -21.76
N THR A 305 -44.63 2.04 -22.00
CA THR A 305 -44.48 0.59 -21.84
C THR A 305 -43.44 0.20 -20.80
N PHE A 306 -42.83 1.16 -20.08
CA PHE A 306 -41.83 0.82 -19.07
C PHE A 306 -42.54 0.41 -17.78
N ALA A 307 -42.79 -0.90 -17.64
CA ALA A 307 -43.67 -1.46 -16.62
C ALA A 307 -43.22 -1.23 -15.16
N ASP A 308 -41.91 -1.05 -14.93
CA ASP A 308 -41.32 -1.05 -13.58
C ASP A 308 -41.01 0.36 -13.05
N GLY A 309 -41.54 1.38 -13.72
CA GLY A 309 -41.32 2.78 -13.45
C GLY A 309 -42.56 3.62 -13.65
N ASN A 310 -42.44 4.89 -13.30
CA ASN A 310 -43.41 5.96 -13.51
C ASN A 310 -42.66 7.29 -13.36
N ARG A 311 -43.17 8.33 -14.02
CA ARG A 311 -42.81 9.70 -13.71
C ARG A 311 -43.10 10.05 -12.26
N VAL A 312 -42.18 10.77 -11.64
CA VAL A 312 -42.36 11.51 -10.39
C VAL A 312 -41.91 12.95 -10.59
N TYR A 313 -42.57 13.90 -9.94
CA TYR A 313 -42.15 15.30 -9.99
C TYR A 313 -42.33 16.00 -8.65
N SER A 314 -41.61 17.11 -8.47
CA SER A 314 -41.69 17.97 -7.29
C SER A 314 -41.81 19.42 -7.72
N THR A 315 -42.73 20.18 -7.14
CA THR A 315 -42.92 21.62 -7.39
C THR A 315 -42.32 22.52 -6.30
N ASN A 316 -41.59 21.92 -5.36
CA ASN A 316 -40.99 22.57 -4.20
C ASN A 316 -39.58 22.06 -3.93
N SER A 317 -38.79 21.93 -5.01
CA SER A 317 -37.36 21.60 -4.95
C SER A 317 -37.06 20.31 -4.17
N GLY A 318 -37.84 19.26 -4.43
CA GLY A 318 -37.66 17.93 -3.83
C GLY A 318 -38.27 17.76 -2.43
N SER A 319 -38.92 18.78 -1.87
CA SER A 319 -39.51 18.70 -0.52
C SER A 319 -40.72 17.75 -0.46
N SER A 320 -41.48 17.65 -1.55
CA SER A 320 -42.57 16.67 -1.71
C SER A 320 -42.68 16.23 -3.17
N TRP A 321 -43.17 15.01 -3.37
CA TRP A 321 -43.23 14.37 -4.68
C TRP A 321 -44.65 13.94 -5.05
N THR A 322 -44.97 14.01 -6.33
CA THR A 322 -46.20 13.48 -6.93
C THR A 322 -45.82 12.42 -7.96
N ASN A 323 -46.55 11.30 -7.97
CA ASN A 323 -46.38 10.23 -8.95
C ASN A 323 -47.43 10.40 -10.05
N VAL A 324 -47.02 10.23 -11.30
CA VAL A 324 -47.93 10.21 -12.45
C VAL A 324 -47.84 8.84 -13.11
N SER A 325 -48.87 8.03 -12.91
CA SER A 325 -48.95 6.71 -13.51
C SER A 325 -49.21 6.81 -15.00
N GLY A 326 -48.53 5.97 -15.79
CA GLY A 326 -48.73 5.96 -17.25
C GLY A 326 -48.07 7.15 -17.94
N GLU A 327 -46.94 7.62 -17.39
CA GLU A 327 -46.01 8.52 -18.06
C GLU A 327 -44.58 8.02 -17.83
N ASP A 328 -43.79 7.90 -18.90
CA ASP A 328 -42.38 7.49 -18.84
C ASP A 328 -41.48 8.47 -19.56
N PHE A 329 -40.40 8.90 -18.91
CA PHE A 329 -39.36 9.70 -19.54
C PHE A 329 -38.48 8.88 -20.48
N GLY A 330 -37.91 9.52 -21.50
CA GLY A 330 -36.85 8.92 -22.30
C GLY A 330 -35.53 8.88 -21.50
N PHE A 331 -35.04 7.69 -21.18
CA PHE A 331 -33.83 7.50 -20.38
C PHE A 331 -33.10 6.19 -20.70
N LYS A 332 -31.82 6.11 -20.34
CA LYS A 332 -31.06 4.85 -20.22
C LYS A 332 -30.21 4.89 -18.97
N ILE A 333 -30.10 3.78 -18.26
CA ILE A 333 -29.23 3.61 -17.10
C ILE A 333 -28.20 2.54 -17.42
N TYR A 334 -26.95 2.92 -17.20
CA TYR A 334 -25.78 2.08 -17.40
C TYR A 334 -25.38 1.48 -16.06
N THR A 335 -25.31 0.15 -15.99
CA THR A 335 -24.87 -0.56 -14.78
C THR A 335 -23.68 -1.46 -15.06
N ASN A 336 -22.81 -1.60 -14.06
CA ASN A 336 -21.67 -2.50 -14.06
C ASN A 336 -22.02 -3.72 -13.20
N PRO A 337 -21.91 -4.95 -13.74
CA PRO A 337 -22.14 -6.16 -12.98
C PRO A 337 -21.05 -6.32 -11.92
N ILE A 338 -21.46 -6.73 -10.71
CA ILE A 338 -20.52 -7.17 -9.67
C ILE A 338 -20.02 -8.56 -10.07
N ILE A 339 -18.70 -8.72 -10.13
CA ILE A 339 -18.04 -9.98 -10.52
C ILE A 339 -17.64 -10.76 -9.26
N CYS A 340 -16.89 -10.13 -8.37
CA CYS A 340 -16.43 -10.70 -7.11
C CYS A 340 -16.73 -9.72 -5.96
N SER A 341 -16.92 -10.23 -4.76
CA SER A 341 -17.19 -9.42 -3.57
C SER A 341 -16.50 -9.95 -2.32
N TYR A 342 -16.23 -9.06 -1.37
CA TYR A 342 -15.68 -9.38 -0.06
C TYR A 342 -16.23 -8.41 1.00
N SER A 343 -16.02 -8.70 2.28
CA SER A 343 -16.37 -7.78 3.35
C SER A 343 -15.66 -6.44 3.18
N GLN A 344 -16.28 -5.36 3.64
CA GLN A 344 -15.69 -4.02 3.61
C GLN A 344 -14.30 -4.04 4.25
N LEU A 345 -13.34 -3.43 3.56
CA LEU A 345 -11.97 -3.31 4.06
C LEU A 345 -11.77 -1.98 4.78
N THR A 346 -10.97 -2.00 5.83
CA THR A 346 -10.53 -0.81 6.55
C THR A 346 -9.19 -1.10 7.19
N GLY A 347 -8.16 -0.34 6.85
CA GLY A 347 -6.80 -0.61 7.33
C GLY A 347 -5.81 -0.88 6.22
N GLU A 348 -4.60 -1.25 6.62
CA GLU A 348 -3.55 -1.68 5.68
C GLU A 348 -3.88 -3.06 5.12
N HIS A 349 -3.93 -3.15 3.80
CA HIS A 349 -4.11 -4.41 3.09
C HIS A 349 -3.28 -4.44 1.81
N THR A 350 -3.17 -5.62 1.22
CA THR A 350 -2.81 -5.78 -0.20
C THR A 350 -3.96 -6.47 -0.90
N ILE A 351 -4.56 -5.82 -1.89
CA ILE A 351 -5.61 -6.43 -2.70
C ILE A 351 -5.10 -6.71 -4.10
N LYS A 352 -5.50 -7.86 -4.63
CA LYS A 352 -5.17 -8.28 -5.99
C LYS A 352 -6.39 -8.83 -6.68
N VAL A 353 -6.64 -8.35 -7.90
CA VAL A 353 -7.67 -8.89 -8.78
C VAL A 353 -7.02 -9.49 -10.01
N THR A 354 -7.38 -10.73 -10.33
CA THR A 354 -6.93 -11.38 -11.55
C THR A 354 -8.12 -11.79 -12.41
N LEU A 355 -7.92 -11.79 -13.72
CA LEU A 355 -8.78 -12.47 -14.68
C LEU A 355 -7.89 -13.43 -15.47
N THR A 356 -8.15 -14.73 -15.36
CA THR A 356 -7.40 -15.73 -16.10
C THR A 356 -8.26 -16.96 -16.37
N ALA A 357 -8.11 -17.55 -17.56
CA ALA A 357 -8.87 -18.71 -17.99
C ALA A 357 -10.41 -18.56 -17.80
N GLY A 358 -10.94 -17.36 -18.06
CA GLY A 358 -12.37 -17.06 -17.95
C GLY A 358 -12.92 -17.01 -16.52
N ASN A 359 -12.07 -16.85 -15.52
CA ASN A 359 -12.48 -16.67 -14.12
C ASN A 359 -11.80 -15.43 -13.54
N SER A 360 -12.58 -14.62 -12.82
CA SER A 360 -12.05 -13.54 -12.01
C SER A 360 -11.80 -14.04 -10.59
N TYR A 361 -10.70 -13.60 -10.00
CA TYR A 361 -10.32 -13.93 -8.62
C TYR A 361 -9.99 -12.64 -7.89
N LEU A 362 -10.50 -12.52 -6.66
CA LEU A 362 -10.18 -11.46 -5.73
C LEU A 362 -9.35 -12.05 -4.59
N TYR A 363 -8.17 -11.50 -4.36
CA TYR A 363 -7.30 -11.83 -3.24
C TYR A 363 -7.19 -10.63 -2.30
N VAL A 364 -7.21 -10.92 -1.00
CA VAL A 364 -6.94 -9.95 0.07
C VAL A 364 -5.83 -10.54 0.94
N ASP A 365 -4.74 -9.79 1.11
CA ASP A 365 -3.56 -10.17 1.87
C ASP A 365 -2.98 -11.53 1.46
N GLY A 366 -2.97 -11.78 0.14
CA GLY A 366 -2.51 -13.03 -0.46
C GLY A 366 -3.45 -14.22 -0.33
N VAL A 367 -4.59 -14.07 0.35
CA VAL A 367 -5.61 -15.11 0.51
C VAL A 367 -6.71 -14.92 -0.53
N LEU A 368 -7.14 -16.01 -1.18
CA LEU A 368 -8.29 -15.97 -2.10
C LEU A 368 -9.56 -15.63 -1.30
N ALA A 369 -10.11 -14.45 -1.55
CA ALA A 369 -11.30 -13.93 -0.90
C ALA A 369 -12.58 -14.35 -1.64
N ASP A 370 -12.59 -14.24 -2.97
CA ASP A 370 -13.73 -14.65 -3.80
C ASP A 370 -13.28 -14.97 -5.23
N SER A 371 -14.12 -15.72 -5.96
CA SER A 371 -13.90 -16.03 -7.37
C SER A 371 -15.22 -16.25 -8.10
N ALA A 372 -15.31 -15.77 -9.33
CA ALA A 372 -16.48 -15.95 -10.17
C ALA A 372 -16.10 -16.25 -11.62
N ALA A 373 -16.95 -17.03 -12.29
CA ALA A 373 -16.83 -17.23 -13.73
C ALA A 373 -17.09 -15.90 -14.45
N PHE A 374 -16.16 -15.50 -15.32
CA PHE A 374 -16.26 -14.32 -16.15
C PHE A 374 -15.79 -14.67 -17.56
N ALA A 375 -16.73 -15.11 -18.40
CA ALA A 375 -16.47 -15.56 -19.77
C ALA A 375 -16.27 -14.41 -20.78
N GLY A 376 -16.35 -13.15 -20.34
CA GLY A 376 -16.16 -11.96 -21.18
C GLY A 376 -14.70 -11.48 -21.23
N SER A 377 -14.48 -10.38 -21.95
CA SER A 377 -13.30 -9.54 -21.77
C SER A 377 -13.73 -8.20 -21.17
N ILE A 378 -12.82 -7.60 -20.42
CA ILE A 378 -12.93 -6.18 -20.09
C ILE A 378 -12.77 -5.39 -21.39
N THR A 379 -13.73 -4.52 -21.67
CA THR A 379 -13.79 -3.76 -22.92
C THR A 379 -12.88 -2.54 -22.83
N ASP A 380 -12.07 -2.28 -23.85
CA ASP A 380 -11.27 -1.07 -23.94
C ASP A 380 -12.15 0.17 -24.14
N ASN A 381 -11.77 1.29 -23.51
CA ASN A 381 -12.29 2.62 -23.83
C ASN A 381 -11.21 3.68 -23.66
N ALA A 382 -11.46 4.88 -24.19
CA ALA A 382 -10.52 6.00 -24.12
C ALA A 382 -10.38 6.66 -22.73
N ASN A 383 -10.93 6.06 -21.67
CA ASN A 383 -10.84 6.61 -20.32
C ASN A 383 -9.54 6.18 -19.64
N GLY A 384 -8.91 7.11 -18.94
CA GLY A 384 -7.74 6.81 -18.11
C GLY A 384 -8.08 6.02 -16.84
N TRP A 385 -7.04 5.57 -16.16
CA TRP A 385 -7.14 4.95 -14.84
C TRP A 385 -7.12 6.02 -13.76
N VAL A 386 -7.92 5.81 -12.71
CA VAL A 386 -7.93 6.62 -11.49
C VAL A 386 -7.75 5.69 -10.31
N ILE A 387 -6.79 5.99 -9.43
CA ILE A 387 -6.39 5.16 -8.29
C ILE A 387 -6.43 6.02 -7.01
N GLY A 388 -7.06 5.52 -5.95
CA GLY A 388 -7.08 6.16 -4.63
C GLY A 388 -7.85 7.48 -4.53
N ALA A 389 -8.83 7.70 -5.41
CA ALA A 389 -9.61 8.95 -5.43
C ALA A 389 -10.69 9.01 -4.33
N GLY A 390 -11.16 10.21 -4.03
CA GLY A 390 -12.24 10.46 -3.06
C GLY A 390 -11.85 10.17 -1.60
N GLY A 391 -10.55 10.06 -1.30
CA GLY A 391 -10.08 9.68 0.04
C GLY A 391 -10.25 8.18 0.34
N SER A 392 -10.49 7.36 -0.69
CA SER A 392 -10.63 5.90 -0.56
C SER A 392 -9.36 5.21 -0.06
N MET A 393 -8.21 5.87 -0.21
CA MET A 393 -6.94 5.41 0.30
C MET A 393 -6.20 6.57 1.00
N PRO A 394 -6.14 6.61 2.35
CA PRO A 394 -5.34 7.60 3.07
C PRO A 394 -3.87 7.64 2.64
N TYR A 395 -3.32 6.48 2.28
CA TYR A 395 -2.02 6.33 1.63
C TYR A 395 -1.94 5.04 0.81
N LEU A 396 -1.04 5.03 -0.17
CA LEU A 396 -0.74 3.94 -1.10
C LEU A 396 0.77 3.66 -1.08
N TYR A 397 1.16 2.41 -0.88
CA TYR A 397 2.55 1.98 -1.03
C TYR A 397 2.90 1.78 -2.49
N TYR A 398 2.08 1.02 -3.23
CA TYR A 398 2.28 0.81 -4.66
C TYR A 398 0.97 0.43 -5.37
N ALA A 399 0.98 0.61 -6.69
CA ALA A 399 -0.02 0.08 -7.61
C ALA A 399 0.67 -0.59 -8.81
N LYS A 400 0.17 -1.76 -9.21
CA LYS A 400 0.71 -2.58 -10.31
C LYS A 400 -0.40 -3.06 -11.23
N ILE A 401 -0.14 -3.03 -12.53
CA ILE A 401 -1.01 -3.57 -13.57
C ILE A 401 -0.17 -4.48 -14.47
N THR A 402 -0.59 -5.73 -14.57
CA THR A 402 -0.01 -6.78 -15.40
C THR A 402 -1.05 -7.21 -16.43
N VAL A 403 -0.72 -7.15 -17.71
CA VAL A 403 -1.60 -7.54 -18.81
C VAL A 403 -0.92 -8.65 -19.62
N GLY A 404 -1.65 -9.73 -19.88
CA GLY A 404 -1.12 -10.87 -20.62
C GLY A 404 0.06 -11.57 -19.93
N GLY A 405 0.19 -11.43 -18.61
CA GLY A 405 1.34 -11.94 -17.84
C GLY A 405 2.60 -11.08 -17.90
N VAL A 406 2.54 -9.88 -18.47
CA VAL A 406 3.64 -8.92 -18.51
C VAL A 406 3.29 -7.71 -17.64
N LEU A 407 4.20 -7.27 -16.77
CA LEU A 407 4.00 -6.04 -16.00
C LEU A 407 3.98 -4.84 -16.95
N LYS A 408 2.89 -4.07 -16.95
CA LYS A 408 2.62 -2.96 -17.86
C LYS A 408 2.53 -1.60 -17.17
N GLY A 409 2.24 -1.58 -15.88
CA GLY A 409 2.28 -0.38 -15.06
C GLY A 409 2.77 -0.73 -13.67
N SER A 410 3.67 0.07 -13.12
CA SER A 410 4.09 -0.03 -11.73
C SER A 410 4.45 1.35 -11.20
N TRP A 411 3.80 1.77 -10.13
CA TRP A 411 3.99 3.09 -9.53
C TRP A 411 4.06 2.99 -8.01
N GLU A 412 4.95 3.80 -7.46
CA GLU A 412 5.13 4.06 -6.05
C GLU A 412 5.43 5.55 -5.88
N TRP A 413 5.47 6.04 -4.63
CA TRP A 413 5.80 7.45 -4.40
C TRP A 413 7.18 7.81 -4.97
N GLN A 414 7.27 8.94 -5.65
CA GLN A 414 8.52 9.52 -6.13
C GLN A 414 8.54 11.03 -5.84
N TYR A 415 9.74 11.59 -5.65
CA TYR A 415 9.93 13.03 -5.52
C TYR A 415 9.84 13.73 -6.89
N ALA A 416 8.66 13.72 -7.51
CA ALA A 416 8.42 14.26 -8.85
C ALA A 416 6.96 14.68 -9.06
N ALA A 417 6.73 15.54 -10.07
CA ALA A 417 5.39 15.94 -10.52
C ALA A 417 4.57 14.79 -11.13
N THR A 418 5.28 13.78 -11.64
CA THR A 418 4.76 12.57 -12.28
C THR A 418 5.54 11.39 -11.75
N PHE A 419 4.87 10.28 -11.47
CA PHE A 419 5.55 9.03 -11.09
C PHE A 419 5.87 8.24 -12.35
N SER A 420 7.16 8.01 -12.57
CA SER A 420 7.63 7.21 -13.70
C SER A 420 7.15 5.77 -13.58
N ASP A 421 6.72 5.19 -14.70
CA ASP A 421 6.35 3.78 -14.78
C ASP A 421 7.58 2.87 -14.61
N LEU A 422 7.66 2.22 -13.45
CA LEU A 422 8.73 1.30 -13.10
C LEU A 422 8.69 -0.01 -13.88
N SER A 423 7.61 -0.28 -14.64
CA SER A 423 7.57 -1.43 -15.55
C SER A 423 8.37 -1.20 -16.85
N GLY A 424 8.72 0.06 -17.15
CA GLY A 424 9.44 0.44 -18.36
C GLY A 424 8.59 0.52 -19.63
N ASN A 425 7.25 0.55 -19.52
CA ASN A 425 6.35 0.67 -20.69
C ASN A 425 5.93 2.13 -20.98
N GLY A 426 6.36 3.08 -20.15
CA GLY A 426 6.12 4.52 -20.35
C GLY A 426 4.71 4.97 -19.96
N ASN A 427 4.02 4.19 -19.13
CA ASN A 427 2.68 4.53 -18.63
C ASN A 427 2.78 5.41 -17.37
N ASP A 428 3.41 6.57 -17.47
CA ASP A 428 3.65 7.43 -16.31
C ASP A 428 2.34 7.88 -15.64
N ALA A 429 2.35 7.96 -14.32
CA ALA A 429 1.20 8.38 -13.53
C ALA A 429 1.31 9.86 -13.12
N THR A 430 0.18 10.55 -13.07
CA THR A 430 0.05 11.90 -12.53
C THR A 430 -0.59 11.82 -11.14
N PRO A 431 0.18 11.98 -10.06
CA PRO A 431 -0.35 12.01 -8.70
C PRO A 431 -1.06 13.33 -8.38
N SER A 432 -1.96 13.29 -7.40
CA SER A 432 -2.42 14.48 -6.67
C SER A 432 -1.94 14.39 -5.22
N PHE A 433 -1.21 15.39 -4.75
CA PHE A 433 -0.66 15.36 -3.40
C PHE A 433 -1.64 15.98 -2.40
N ARG A 434 -1.90 15.27 -1.30
CA ARG A 434 -2.63 15.85 -0.17
C ARG A 434 -1.82 16.99 0.44
N THR A 435 -2.47 18.13 0.62
CA THR A 435 -1.87 19.35 1.21
C THR A 435 -2.51 19.77 2.53
N THR A 436 -3.62 19.15 2.90
CA THR A 436 -4.42 19.47 4.08
C THR A 436 -4.60 18.26 4.98
N THR A 437 -4.82 18.52 6.26
CA THR A 437 -5.19 17.48 7.23
C THR A 437 -6.55 16.88 6.87
N THR A 438 -6.71 15.57 7.07
CA THR A 438 -8.04 14.93 6.97
C THR A 438 -8.96 15.32 8.14
N ASP A 439 -8.39 15.81 9.23
CA ASP A 439 -9.13 16.30 10.40
C ASP A 439 -8.66 17.71 10.76
N ALA A 440 -9.55 18.70 10.60
CA ALA A 440 -9.25 20.13 10.73
C ALA A 440 -8.77 20.53 12.15
N ASP A 441 -9.05 19.71 13.16
CA ASP A 441 -8.66 19.98 14.55
C ASP A 441 -7.27 19.43 14.90
N VAL A 442 -6.65 18.69 13.96
CA VAL A 442 -5.31 18.10 14.10
C VAL A 442 -4.29 18.83 13.21
N SER A 443 -3.17 19.22 13.82
CA SER A 443 -2.05 19.87 13.13
C SER A 443 -0.72 19.30 13.60
N ALA A 444 0.33 19.42 12.79
CA ALA A 444 1.67 18.98 13.14
C ALA A 444 2.74 20.03 12.79
N ALA A 445 3.83 20.06 13.57
CA ALA A 445 4.95 20.96 13.35
C ALA A 445 6.28 20.32 13.80
N ILE A 446 7.36 20.74 13.15
CA ILE A 446 8.73 20.44 13.60
C ILE A 446 9.05 21.33 14.80
N ILE A 447 9.47 20.72 15.89
CA ILE A 447 9.82 21.39 17.14
C ILE A 447 11.33 21.62 17.21
N SER A 448 12.12 20.65 16.75
CA SER A 448 13.58 20.75 16.71
C SER A 448 14.17 19.80 15.67
N TYR A 449 15.38 20.11 15.21
CA TYR A 449 16.18 19.26 14.35
C TYR A 449 17.61 19.28 14.87
N ASN A 450 18.10 18.14 15.34
CA ASN A 450 19.38 18.03 16.05
C ASN A 450 20.19 16.86 15.50
N ALA A 451 21.50 16.88 15.74
CA ALA A 451 22.34 15.70 15.55
C ALA A 451 21.87 14.56 16.49
N TYR A 452 21.88 13.34 15.97
CA TYR A 452 21.42 12.13 16.66
C TYR A 452 22.60 11.21 16.99
N ASN A 453 23.29 10.69 15.97
CA ASN A 453 24.56 9.99 16.14
C ASN A 453 25.70 10.89 15.68
N LEU A 454 26.44 11.46 16.62
CA LEU A 454 27.64 12.27 16.36
C LEU A 454 28.89 11.41 16.05
N SER A 455 28.73 10.11 15.80
CA SER A 455 29.86 9.20 15.60
C SER A 455 30.48 9.26 14.20
N ALA A 456 29.88 9.97 13.25
CA ALA A 456 30.49 10.22 11.94
C ALA A 456 31.23 11.57 11.98
N PHE A 457 32.48 11.54 12.43
CA PHE A 457 33.41 12.65 12.23
C PHE A 457 33.75 12.70 10.73
N VAL A 458 32.97 13.47 9.96
CA VAL A 458 33.31 13.81 8.58
C VAL A 458 34.40 14.87 8.64
N VAL A 459 35.65 14.44 8.48
CA VAL A 459 36.73 15.37 8.15
C VAL A 459 36.54 15.71 6.68
N SER A 460 36.08 16.93 6.41
CA SER A 460 36.33 17.54 5.10
C SER A 460 37.84 17.53 4.86
N ASP A 461 38.30 17.16 3.67
CA ASP A 461 39.69 17.02 3.23
C ASP A 461 40.59 18.29 3.35
N ASP A 462 40.25 19.27 4.19
CA ASP A 462 40.90 20.58 4.21
C ASP A 462 41.11 21.19 5.60
N ASP A 463 41.11 20.38 6.67
CA ASP A 463 41.61 20.85 7.97
C ASP A 463 42.54 19.79 8.58
N ASP A 464 43.76 20.21 8.91
CA ASP A 464 44.81 19.40 9.53
C ASP A 464 44.26 18.74 10.81
N GLY A 465 43.77 17.51 10.65
CA GLY A 465 43.21 16.72 11.73
C GLY A 465 44.23 16.52 12.84
N VAL A 466 43.80 16.68 14.09
CA VAL A 466 44.56 16.23 15.26
C VAL A 466 44.84 14.75 15.09
N GLN A 467 46.12 14.38 14.93
CA GLN A 467 46.56 12.99 14.83
C GLN A 467 46.11 12.21 16.07
N PHE A 468 45.15 11.32 15.89
CA PHE A 468 44.90 10.23 16.82
C PHE A 468 45.65 9.02 16.29
N VAL A 469 46.72 8.65 17.02
CA VAL A 469 47.33 7.31 17.06
C VAL A 469 47.48 6.70 15.66
N ASP A 470 48.57 7.09 14.98
CA ASP A 470 48.98 6.47 13.73
C ASP A 470 49.09 4.94 13.92
N GLU A 471 48.94 4.18 12.83
CA GLU A 471 49.09 2.72 12.79
C GLU A 471 50.40 2.19 13.45
N GLU A 472 51.36 3.08 13.70
CA GLU A 472 52.60 2.83 14.44
C GLU A 472 52.44 2.69 15.97
N ASP A 473 51.30 3.07 16.55
CA ASP A 473 51.04 3.04 18.00
C ASP A 473 50.16 1.86 18.46
N ILE A 474 49.65 1.04 17.53
CA ILE A 474 49.13 -0.29 17.87
C ILE A 474 50.37 -1.18 18.04
N PRO A 475 50.67 -1.72 19.23
CA PRO A 475 51.79 -2.65 19.36
C PRO A 475 51.58 -3.80 18.40
N ASP A 476 52.53 -3.99 17.49
CA ASP A 476 52.57 -5.12 16.56
C ASP A 476 52.14 -6.38 17.32
N MET A 477 51.16 -7.11 16.75
CA MET A 477 50.83 -8.43 17.24
C MET A 477 52.15 -9.19 17.43
N PRO A 478 52.44 -9.75 18.61
CA PRO A 478 53.72 -10.39 18.86
C PRO A 478 54.02 -11.36 17.74
N SER A 479 55.13 -11.14 17.04
CA SER A 479 55.47 -11.97 15.87
C SER A 479 55.52 -13.44 16.30
N GLY A 480 54.69 -14.27 15.66
CA GLY A 480 54.55 -15.69 15.98
C GLY A 480 53.37 -16.07 16.88
N PHE A 481 52.45 -15.16 17.23
CA PHE A 481 51.13 -15.57 17.73
C PHE A 481 50.14 -15.70 16.57
N PHE A 482 49.59 -16.91 16.37
CA PHE A 482 48.60 -17.29 15.35
C PHE A 482 49.07 -17.37 13.88
N ALA A 483 50.31 -17.00 13.57
CA ALA A 483 50.82 -16.83 12.19
C ALA A 483 51.15 -18.13 11.40
N THR A 484 50.95 -19.31 11.99
CA THR A 484 51.37 -20.61 11.40
C THR A 484 50.22 -21.54 11.02
N LEU A 485 48.96 -21.13 11.28
CA LEU A 485 47.80 -21.94 10.92
C LEU A 485 47.72 -22.10 9.40
N ASP A 486 47.79 -23.35 8.95
CA ASP A 486 47.82 -23.76 7.55
C ASP A 486 46.89 -24.98 7.39
N PRO A 487 45.56 -24.75 7.38
CA PRO A 487 44.58 -25.83 7.34
C PRO A 487 44.57 -26.57 5.99
N ASP A 488 45.16 -25.97 4.95
CA ASP A 488 45.28 -26.56 3.61
C ASP A 488 46.30 -27.70 3.52
N ARG A 489 47.10 -27.94 4.59
CA ARG A 489 47.93 -29.15 4.71
C ARG A 489 47.14 -30.45 4.63
N LEU A 490 45.86 -30.41 4.97
CA LEU A 490 44.94 -31.51 4.78
C LEU A 490 44.12 -31.23 3.52
N GLU A 491 44.49 -31.86 2.40
CA GLU A 491 43.88 -31.61 1.08
C GLU A 491 42.35 -31.73 1.06
N PHE A 492 41.77 -32.57 1.94
CA PHE A 492 40.31 -32.72 2.05
C PHE A 492 39.59 -31.54 2.73
N LEU A 493 40.32 -30.63 3.36
CA LEU A 493 39.79 -29.41 4.00
C LEU A 493 39.79 -28.19 3.06
N SER A 494 40.50 -28.27 1.92
CA SER A 494 40.61 -27.16 0.96
C SER A 494 39.25 -26.61 0.49
N PRO A 495 38.22 -27.44 0.16
CA PRO A 495 36.90 -26.91 -0.19
C PRO A 495 36.22 -26.14 0.94
N ILE A 496 36.52 -26.46 2.19
CA ILE A 496 35.97 -25.79 3.37
C ILE A 496 36.68 -24.45 3.58
N ASN A 497 38.01 -24.41 3.42
CA ASN A 497 38.79 -23.19 3.56
C ASN A 497 38.47 -22.16 2.47
N GLU A 498 38.17 -22.61 1.25
CA GLU A 498 37.73 -21.75 0.15
C GLU A 498 36.41 -21.03 0.47
N ILE A 499 35.41 -21.76 0.99
CA ILE A 499 34.12 -21.19 1.42
C ILE A 499 34.30 -20.18 2.56
N ILE A 500 35.18 -20.47 3.53
CA ILE A 500 35.44 -19.58 4.68
C ILE A 500 36.13 -18.30 4.23
N THR A 501 37.09 -18.42 3.32
CA THR A 501 37.86 -17.29 2.80
C THR A 501 36.99 -16.42 1.88
N GLU A 502 36.15 -17.01 1.04
CA GLU A 502 35.19 -16.28 0.19
C GLU A 502 34.17 -15.49 1.04
N ALA A 503 33.84 -15.97 2.23
CA ALA A 503 32.99 -15.26 3.20
C ALA A 503 33.72 -14.12 3.94
N GLY A 504 35.02 -13.87 3.68
CA GLY A 504 35.82 -12.85 4.35
C GLY A 504 36.14 -13.16 5.81
N ILE A 505 36.00 -14.43 6.22
CA ILE A 505 36.23 -14.85 7.61
C ILE A 505 37.68 -15.35 7.73
N PRO A 506 38.47 -14.86 8.70
CA PRO A 506 39.81 -15.39 8.94
C PRO A 506 39.75 -16.87 9.36
N LEU A 507 40.60 -17.72 8.77
CA LEU A 507 40.58 -19.18 9.00
C LEU A 507 40.80 -19.55 10.48
N GLU A 508 41.51 -18.69 11.22
CA GLU A 508 41.79 -18.81 12.64
C GLU A 508 40.50 -18.85 13.48
N PHE A 509 39.48 -18.09 13.09
CA PHE A 509 38.21 -18.01 13.81
C PHE A 509 37.42 -19.33 13.74
N ILE A 510 37.67 -20.17 12.74
CA ILE A 510 37.00 -21.47 12.60
C ILE A 510 37.85 -22.59 13.20
N TRP A 511 39.15 -22.63 12.89
CA TRP A 511 39.97 -23.78 13.22
C TRP A 511 40.47 -23.80 14.66
N TYR A 512 40.73 -22.65 15.31
CA TYR A 512 41.10 -22.67 16.74
C TYR A 512 39.96 -23.16 17.64
N PRO A 513 38.69 -22.77 17.45
CA PRO A 513 37.58 -23.38 18.17
C PRO A 513 37.44 -24.88 17.93
N VAL A 514 37.74 -25.39 16.73
CA VAL A 514 37.73 -26.85 16.46
C VAL A 514 38.86 -27.56 17.22
N ILE A 515 40.07 -26.99 17.23
CA ILE A 515 41.21 -27.53 17.96
C ILE A 515 40.91 -27.58 19.47
N PHE A 516 40.53 -26.45 20.08
CA PHE A 516 40.33 -26.36 21.53
C PHE A 516 39.00 -26.94 22.00
N GLY A 517 37.91 -26.65 21.28
CA GLY A 517 36.58 -27.16 21.59
C GLY A 517 36.48 -28.67 21.45
N GLY A 518 37.09 -29.23 20.40
CA GLY A 518 37.21 -30.68 20.25
C GLY A 518 38.06 -31.30 21.37
N GLY A 519 39.15 -30.63 21.77
CA GLY A 519 40.01 -31.09 22.87
C GLY A 519 39.25 -31.16 24.19
N ALA A 520 38.47 -30.11 24.51
CA ALA A 520 37.60 -30.07 25.67
C ALA A 520 36.53 -31.18 25.63
N ALA A 521 35.89 -31.40 24.47
CA ALA A 521 34.90 -32.45 24.30
C ALA A 521 35.49 -33.85 24.54
N ILE A 522 36.67 -34.14 23.98
CA ILE A 522 37.38 -35.41 24.19
C ILE A 522 37.80 -35.58 25.65
N THR A 523 38.26 -34.52 26.32
CA THR A 523 38.56 -34.55 27.76
C THR A 523 37.30 -34.87 28.58
N MET A 524 36.16 -34.25 28.28
CA MET A 524 34.89 -34.52 28.97
C MET A 524 34.39 -35.96 28.76
N ILE A 525 34.47 -36.47 27.53
CA ILE A 525 34.10 -37.85 27.20
C ILE A 525 35.01 -38.84 27.94
N SER A 526 36.32 -38.63 27.88
CA SER A 526 37.30 -39.46 28.59
C SER A 526 37.08 -39.42 30.12
N PHE A 527 36.65 -38.28 30.66
CA PHE A 527 36.31 -38.15 32.07
C PHE A 527 35.06 -38.93 32.45
N GLY A 528 34.01 -38.89 31.61
CA GLY A 528 32.82 -39.72 31.79
C GLY A 528 33.12 -41.21 31.85
N LEU A 529 34.10 -41.69 31.07
CA LEU A 529 34.46 -43.10 30.97
C LEU A 529 35.46 -43.56 32.06
N THR A 530 36.49 -42.76 32.31
CA THR A 530 37.60 -43.18 33.18
C THR A 530 37.48 -42.68 34.61
N ARG A 531 36.75 -41.58 34.83
CA ARG A 531 36.67 -40.82 36.10
C ARG A 531 38.04 -40.49 36.70
N LYS A 532 39.10 -40.47 35.90
CA LYS A 532 40.48 -40.21 36.31
C LYS A 532 41.04 -39.06 35.51
N LEU A 533 41.51 -38.01 36.19
CA LEU A 533 41.95 -36.77 35.55
C LEU A 533 43.10 -36.97 34.53
N LEU A 534 44.09 -37.81 34.85
CA LEU A 534 45.28 -38.03 34.01
C LEU A 534 44.94 -38.61 32.61
N PRO A 535 44.22 -39.74 32.46
CA PRO A 535 43.74 -40.22 31.16
C PRO A 535 42.94 -39.20 30.35
N CYS A 536 42.23 -38.28 31.02
CA CYS A 536 41.36 -37.29 30.37
C CYS A 536 42.15 -36.15 29.74
N ILE A 537 43.15 -35.66 30.48
CA ILE A 537 44.06 -34.62 29.98
C ILE A 537 44.93 -35.17 28.87
N ILE A 538 45.39 -36.43 28.98
CA ILE A 538 46.15 -37.09 27.92
C ILE A 538 45.29 -37.22 26.65
N ALA A 539 44.03 -37.64 26.77
CA ALA A 539 43.14 -37.77 25.61
C ALA A 539 42.87 -36.42 24.91
N GLY A 540 42.56 -35.36 25.67
CA GLY A 540 42.38 -34.02 25.09
C GLY A 540 43.67 -33.42 24.54
N GLY A 541 44.81 -33.71 25.18
CA GLY A 541 46.12 -33.32 24.69
C GLY A 541 46.51 -34.03 23.39
N ILE A 542 46.15 -35.30 23.22
CA ILE A 542 46.34 -36.04 21.96
C ILE A 542 45.50 -35.41 20.84
N TRP A 543 44.24 -35.10 21.10
CA TRP A 543 43.38 -34.41 20.11
C TRP A 543 43.99 -33.06 19.69
N THR A 544 44.31 -32.23 20.68
CA THR A 544 44.83 -30.87 20.46
C THR A 544 46.17 -30.93 19.74
N GLY A 545 47.06 -31.84 20.14
CA GLY A 545 48.36 -32.03 19.50
C GLY A 545 48.27 -32.58 18.08
N PHE A 546 47.37 -33.54 17.83
CA PHE A 546 47.14 -34.09 16.50
C PHE A 546 46.63 -33.00 15.54
N LEU A 547 45.58 -32.26 15.91
CA LEU A 547 45.03 -31.22 15.05
C LEU A 547 45.96 -30.02 14.91
N SER A 548 46.72 -29.66 15.95
CA SER A 548 47.71 -28.59 15.82
C SER A 548 48.81 -28.98 14.82
N ALA A 549 49.30 -30.21 14.88
CA ALA A 549 50.27 -30.71 13.90
C ALA A 549 49.68 -30.81 12.49
N ALA A 550 48.44 -31.28 12.36
CA ALA A 550 47.78 -31.49 11.08
C ALA A 550 47.37 -30.18 10.38
N LEU A 551 47.00 -29.15 11.14
CA LEU A 551 46.55 -27.85 10.64
C LEU A 551 47.63 -26.76 10.74
N GLY A 552 48.87 -27.12 11.09
CA GLY A 552 49.98 -26.16 11.19
C GLY A 552 49.95 -25.23 12.41
N ALA A 553 48.94 -25.31 13.29
CA ALA A 553 48.91 -24.51 14.51
C ALA A 553 50.11 -24.77 15.43
N ASP A 554 50.57 -23.71 16.09
CA ASP A 554 51.74 -23.75 16.96
C ASP A 554 51.57 -24.74 18.12
N LEU A 555 52.69 -25.34 18.53
CA LEU A 555 52.71 -26.35 19.60
C LEU A 555 52.35 -25.80 20.99
N TRP A 556 52.31 -24.46 21.16
CA TRP A 556 51.91 -23.85 22.43
C TRP A 556 50.48 -24.20 22.82
N THR A 557 49.61 -24.53 21.86
CA THR A 557 48.22 -24.96 22.08
C THR A 557 48.12 -26.20 22.98
N VAL A 558 49.17 -27.02 23.04
CA VAL A 558 49.25 -28.24 23.86
C VAL A 558 49.74 -27.96 25.28
N LEU A 559 50.37 -26.80 25.52
CA LEU A 559 51.00 -26.44 26.79
C LEU A 559 50.05 -26.51 28.00
N PRO A 560 48.78 -26.06 27.93
CA PRO A 560 47.84 -26.24 29.04
C PRO A 560 47.66 -27.70 29.46
N PHE A 561 47.57 -28.62 28.49
CA PHE A 561 47.43 -30.06 28.78
C PHE A 561 48.70 -30.63 29.42
N ALA A 562 49.88 -30.22 28.94
CA ALA A 562 51.16 -30.64 29.50
C ALA A 562 51.33 -30.17 30.96
N VAL A 563 50.98 -28.92 31.27
CA VAL A 563 51.06 -28.36 32.63
C VAL A 563 50.15 -29.12 33.59
N VAL A 564 48.90 -29.37 33.21
CA VAL A 564 47.96 -30.09 34.10
C VAL A 564 48.38 -31.56 34.25
N ALA A 565 48.88 -32.21 33.19
CA ALA A 565 49.40 -33.58 33.26
C ALA A 565 50.61 -33.70 34.21
N VAL A 566 51.57 -32.76 34.12
CA VAL A 566 52.74 -32.71 35.02
C VAL A 566 52.30 -32.44 36.47
N THR A 567 51.34 -31.54 36.67
CA THR A 567 50.80 -31.22 37.99
C THR A 567 50.15 -32.45 38.64
N GLU A 568 49.33 -33.19 37.88
CA GLU A 568 48.69 -34.42 38.35
C GLU A 568 49.71 -35.53 38.63
N LEU A 569 50.74 -35.69 37.78
CA LEU A 569 51.83 -36.64 38.02
C LEU A 569 52.63 -36.30 39.28
N THR A 570 52.83 -35.01 39.55
CA THR A 570 53.55 -34.52 40.74
C THR A 570 52.72 -34.73 42.00
N ASN A 571 51.41 -34.44 41.96
CA ASN A 571 50.49 -34.69 43.07
C ASN A 571 50.36 -36.17 43.43
N ARG A 572 50.45 -37.09 42.46
CA ARG A 572 50.44 -38.54 42.76
C ARG A 572 51.68 -39.02 43.49
N LYS A 573 52.83 -38.35 43.29
CA LYS A 573 54.08 -38.68 44.00
C LYS A 573 54.08 -38.21 45.46
N THR A 574 53.32 -37.17 45.80
CA THR A 574 53.19 -36.67 47.18
C THR A 574 52.16 -37.42 48.03
N VAL A 575 51.25 -38.19 47.42
CA VAL A 575 50.25 -39.02 48.12
C VAL A 575 50.72 -40.49 48.29
N SER A 576 51.85 -40.87 47.68
CA SER A 576 52.46 -42.21 47.79
C SER A 576 53.74 -42.25 48.65
N LEU A 577 54.00 -41.18 49.40
CA LEU A 577 54.91 -41.09 50.55
C LEU A 577 54.06 -40.85 51.79
#